data_AF-A0A3N9NF00-F1
#
_entry.id   AF-A0A3N9NF00-F1
#
_cell.length_a   1.000
_cell.length_b   1.000
_cell.length_c   1.000
_cell.angle_alpha   90.00
_cell.angle_beta   90.00
_cell.angle_gamma   90.00
#
_symmetry.space_group_name_H-M   'P 1'
#
loop_
_entity.id
_entity.type
_entity.pdbx_description
1 polymer ?
#
loop_
_entity_poly.entity_id
_entity_poly.type
_entity_poly.pdbx_seq_one_letter_code
_entity_poly.pdbx_strand_id
1 'polypeptide(L)'
;MKLLDRTLFFLLILTLSCARQTSFHSRYVTGETGIRGTVLDAKTSEPLPARIVLRDSARVHSSYYKIYPGHFTAEDGTFFLNAEPGYYRLEIYHGIDYCSEKRAVEIRADQTLEITARLEPWVRLRQLGWVNGDGHAHLYTDVEKNEQMLTTVRQICRAQGVDFISTNQGWAGYSDDDWQSGYAPFSDAHFQLYYGAEMPKYRTGHTWWLGLTSTRGYFKASMDTMYENHYYQSERNEHWDFQRIGFPNIPDVYLVPRFKIADHAVACLPHPTSWWQQKRGEIEKYTTNVCAYLSYSLLAGGIWDGLVIMGYNADHYFYQNLWFHILNEGHRLTPLAELDGGYGENNKFPYGLYRVYYQVGDDPS
;
A
#
# COMPACT_ATOMS: atom_id res chain seq x y z
N MET A 1 -43.15 15.23 -4.44
CA MET A 1 -41.87 15.95 -4.24
C MET A 1 -40.83 15.20 -5.07
N LYS A 2 -40.16 15.90 -5.99
CA LYS A 2 -39.49 15.34 -7.17
C LYS A 2 -38.31 14.42 -6.82
N LEU A 3 -38.25 13.24 -7.45
CA LEU A 3 -37.03 12.45 -7.60
C LEU A 3 -35.98 13.32 -8.30
N LEU A 4 -34.84 13.55 -7.66
CA LEU A 4 -33.65 14.08 -8.31
C LEU A 4 -32.75 12.90 -8.69
N ASP A 5 -32.46 12.84 -9.99
CA ASP A 5 -31.42 12.04 -10.62
C ASP A 5 -30.16 11.95 -9.75
N ARG A 6 -29.79 10.72 -9.38
CA ARG A 6 -28.42 10.39 -8.98
C ARG A 6 -27.85 9.50 -10.06
N THR A 7 -27.22 10.16 -11.03
CA THR A 7 -26.37 9.58 -12.05
C THR A 7 -25.39 8.61 -11.42
N LEU A 8 -25.58 7.32 -11.71
CA LEU A 8 -24.58 6.29 -11.46
C LEU A 8 -23.35 6.65 -12.31
N PHE A 9 -22.28 7.12 -11.68
CA PHE A 9 -20.97 7.17 -12.34
C PHE A 9 -20.43 5.74 -12.42
N PHE A 10 -20.78 5.03 -13.50
CA PHE A 10 -19.99 3.89 -13.94
C PHE A 10 -18.65 4.42 -14.42
N LEU A 11 -17.58 4.19 -13.65
CA LEU A 11 -16.22 4.38 -14.13
C LEU A 11 -15.92 3.25 -15.13
N LEU A 12 -16.34 3.45 -16.38
CA LEU A 12 -15.86 2.66 -17.49
C LEU A 12 -14.37 2.98 -17.60
N ILE A 13 -13.49 2.03 -17.24
CA ILE A 13 -12.06 2.12 -17.58
C ILE A 13 -11.96 1.93 -19.09
N LEU A 14 -12.33 2.98 -19.83
CA LEU A 14 -11.84 3.18 -21.17
C LEU A 14 -10.33 3.26 -21.03
N THR A 15 -9.61 2.40 -21.75
CA THR A 15 -8.23 2.66 -22.13
C THR A 15 -8.24 3.91 -23.02
N LEU A 16 -8.45 5.08 -22.41
CA LEU A 16 -8.13 6.36 -22.99
C LEU A 16 -6.61 6.32 -23.12
N SER A 17 -6.15 5.93 -24.31
CA SER A 17 -4.84 6.35 -24.78
C SER A 17 -4.78 7.85 -24.51
N CYS A 18 -3.95 8.25 -23.56
CA CYS A 18 -3.66 9.65 -23.33
C CYS A 18 -3.05 10.17 -24.63
N ALA A 19 -3.90 10.74 -25.48
CA ALA A 19 -3.51 11.30 -26.77
C ALA A 19 -2.76 12.64 -26.60
N ARG A 20 -2.42 13.02 -25.36
CA ARG A 20 -1.60 14.19 -25.07
C ARG A 20 -0.13 13.82 -25.17
N GLN A 21 0.58 14.66 -25.91
CA GLN A 21 1.92 14.40 -26.38
C GLN A 21 2.91 14.70 -25.24
N THR A 22 3.32 13.67 -24.51
CA THR A 22 4.52 13.69 -23.67
C THR A 22 5.72 14.15 -24.52
N SER A 23 6.43 15.18 -24.08
CA SER A 23 7.65 15.61 -24.77
C SER A 23 8.80 14.67 -24.40
N PHE A 24 9.45 14.11 -25.41
CA PHE A 24 10.58 13.21 -25.26
C PHE A 24 11.73 13.72 -26.11
N HIS A 25 12.83 14.08 -25.45
CA HIS A 25 14.07 14.47 -26.13
C HIS A 25 15.11 13.39 -25.90
N SER A 26 15.87 13.07 -26.94
CA SER A 26 16.97 12.13 -26.84
C SER A 26 18.15 12.54 -27.70
N ARG A 27 19.34 12.18 -27.25
CA ARG A 27 20.59 12.34 -28.00
C ARG A 27 21.58 11.25 -27.61
N TYR A 28 22.48 10.92 -28.51
CA TYR A 28 23.62 10.04 -28.20
C TYR A 28 24.83 10.89 -27.84
N VAL A 29 25.53 10.49 -26.79
CA VAL A 29 26.82 11.05 -26.40
C VAL A 29 27.82 9.91 -26.25
N THR A 30 29.09 10.15 -26.60
CA THR A 30 30.15 9.19 -26.34
C THR A 30 30.27 8.93 -24.85
N GLY A 31 30.31 7.66 -24.44
CA GLY A 31 30.32 7.32 -23.02
C GLY A 31 30.04 5.85 -22.73
N GLU A 32 29.53 5.58 -21.53
CA GLU A 32 29.16 4.23 -21.09
C GLU A 32 27.95 3.70 -21.89
N THR A 33 28.02 2.45 -22.32
CA THR A 33 26.91 1.81 -23.05
C THR A 33 25.67 1.68 -22.16
N GLY A 34 24.61 2.42 -22.48
CA GLY A 34 23.37 2.36 -21.72
C GLY A 34 22.45 3.56 -21.95
N ILE A 35 21.50 3.75 -21.04
CA ILE A 35 20.55 4.86 -21.08
C ILE A 35 20.64 5.69 -19.79
N ARG A 36 20.81 7.00 -19.95
CA ARG A 36 20.76 7.98 -18.88
C ARG A 36 19.53 8.85 -19.08
N GLY A 37 18.72 9.03 -18.05
CA GLY A 37 17.49 9.78 -18.19
C GLY A 37 17.20 10.72 -17.04
N THR A 38 16.40 11.73 -17.34
CA THR A 38 15.76 12.61 -16.37
C THR A 38 14.26 12.64 -16.68
N VAL A 39 13.44 12.46 -15.64
CA VAL A 39 11.99 12.53 -15.72
C VAL A 39 11.49 13.78 -14.98
N LEU A 40 10.64 14.54 -15.65
CA LEU A 40 10.11 15.83 -15.15
C LEU A 40 8.59 15.86 -15.24
N ASP A 41 7.94 16.64 -14.37
CA ASP A 41 6.55 17.04 -14.57
C ASP A 41 6.48 18.00 -15.77
N ALA A 42 5.59 17.71 -16.73
CA ALA A 42 5.50 18.50 -17.95
C ALA A 42 5.02 19.94 -17.73
N LYS A 43 4.25 20.22 -16.66
CA LYS A 43 3.73 21.56 -16.39
C LYS A 43 4.66 22.36 -15.49
N THR A 44 5.18 21.77 -14.42
CA THR A 44 6.02 22.50 -13.45
C THR A 44 7.50 22.47 -13.82
N SER A 45 7.92 21.54 -14.68
CA SER A 45 9.33 21.24 -14.96
C SER A 45 10.13 20.79 -13.75
N GLU A 46 9.47 20.48 -12.63
CA GLU A 46 10.11 19.94 -11.45
C GLU A 46 10.53 18.47 -11.67
N PRO A 47 11.58 18.02 -10.99
CA PRO A 47 11.91 16.60 -10.89
C PRO A 47 10.72 15.71 -10.55
N LEU A 48 10.54 14.64 -11.31
CA LEU A 48 9.46 13.68 -11.10
C LEU A 48 10.02 12.27 -10.96
N PRO A 49 10.11 11.73 -9.74
CA PRO A 49 10.52 10.34 -9.53
C PRO A 49 9.62 9.39 -10.32
N ALA A 50 10.16 8.34 -10.92
CA ALA A 50 9.40 7.47 -11.81
C ALA A 50 9.82 6.01 -11.74
N ARG A 51 8.92 5.12 -12.15
CA ARG A 51 9.23 3.71 -12.44
C ARG A 51 9.58 3.55 -13.91
N ILE A 52 10.77 3.03 -14.18
CA ILE A 52 11.35 2.82 -15.51
C ILE A 52 11.32 1.33 -15.85
N VAL A 53 10.76 0.98 -17.00
CA VAL A 53 10.81 -0.39 -17.52
C VAL A 53 11.57 -0.35 -18.85
N LEU A 54 12.71 -1.04 -18.89
CA LEU A 54 13.46 -1.27 -20.12
C LEU A 54 13.33 -2.74 -20.49
N ARG A 55 12.84 -3.03 -21.70
CA ARG A 55 12.55 -4.39 -22.14
C ARG A 55 13.02 -4.62 -23.57
N ASP A 56 13.66 -5.76 -23.82
CA ASP A 56 13.92 -6.27 -25.17
C ASP A 56 12.85 -7.32 -25.56
N SER A 57 13.04 -8.03 -26.67
CA SER A 57 12.07 -9.04 -27.15
C SER A 57 11.68 -10.11 -26.11
N ALA A 58 12.49 -10.38 -25.09
CA ALA A 58 12.27 -11.48 -24.15
C ALA A 58 12.40 -11.11 -22.66
N ARG A 59 13.10 -10.02 -22.32
CA ARG A 59 13.55 -9.76 -20.94
C ARG A 59 13.31 -8.32 -20.49
N VAL A 60 12.94 -8.18 -19.21
CA VAL A 60 13.02 -6.89 -18.50
C VAL A 60 14.39 -6.73 -17.86
N HIS A 61 14.98 -5.56 -18.04
CA HIS A 61 16.29 -5.20 -17.49
C HIS A 61 16.13 -4.49 -16.14
N SER A 62 17.01 -4.82 -15.19
CA SER A 62 17.20 -4.12 -13.91
C SER A 62 15.95 -3.90 -13.06
N SER A 63 15.06 -4.89 -13.00
CA SER A 63 13.83 -4.81 -12.20
C SER A 63 14.08 -4.96 -10.70
N TYR A 64 13.50 -4.07 -9.89
CA TYR A 64 13.57 -4.14 -8.42
C TYR A 64 12.65 -5.25 -7.86
N TYR A 65 11.43 -5.34 -8.39
CA TYR A 65 10.45 -6.36 -8.03
C TYR A 65 10.43 -7.50 -9.07
N LYS A 66 10.15 -8.73 -8.62
CA LYS A 66 9.99 -9.89 -9.52
C LYS A 66 8.64 -9.88 -10.26
N ILE A 67 7.57 -9.54 -9.54
CA ILE A 67 6.19 -9.61 -10.04
C ILE A 67 5.67 -8.29 -10.62
N TYR A 68 6.41 -7.20 -10.42
CA TYR A 68 6.00 -5.86 -10.84
C TYR A 68 7.18 -5.12 -11.51
N PRO A 69 7.39 -5.32 -12.82
CA PRO A 69 8.65 -4.99 -13.45
C PRO A 69 9.02 -3.50 -13.38
N GLY A 70 10.30 -3.21 -13.19
CA GLY A 70 10.86 -1.87 -13.34
C GLY A 70 11.90 -1.49 -12.30
N HIS A 71 12.72 -0.51 -12.67
CA HIS A 71 13.65 0.22 -11.82
C HIS A 71 13.00 1.51 -11.32
N PHE A 72 13.48 2.07 -10.21
CA PHE A 72 12.98 3.35 -9.68
C PHE A 72 14.07 4.41 -9.80
N THR A 73 13.73 5.59 -10.33
CA THR A 73 14.66 6.72 -10.38
C THR A 73 15.06 7.17 -8.98
N ALA A 74 16.11 7.99 -8.89
CA ALA A 74 16.36 8.82 -7.71
C ALA A 74 15.20 9.83 -7.50
N GLU A 75 15.18 10.49 -6.33
CA GLU A 75 14.15 11.50 -5.99
C GLU A 75 14.21 12.75 -6.87
N ASP A 76 15.33 13.00 -7.55
CA ASP A 76 15.48 14.07 -8.55
C ASP A 76 15.05 13.63 -9.97
N GLY A 77 14.38 12.47 -10.09
CA GLY A 77 13.90 11.94 -11.36
C GLY A 77 15.00 11.41 -12.28
N THR A 78 16.25 11.35 -11.83
CA THR A 78 17.37 10.84 -12.63
C THR A 78 17.52 9.33 -12.52
N PHE A 79 18.02 8.71 -13.60
CA PHE A 79 18.37 7.30 -13.60
C PHE A 79 19.46 6.98 -14.62
N PHE A 80 20.12 5.83 -14.42
CA PHE A 80 21.01 5.23 -15.38
C PHE A 80 20.81 3.71 -15.41
N LEU A 81 20.66 3.14 -16.60
CA LEU A 81 20.55 1.70 -16.80
C LEU A 81 21.60 1.24 -17.80
N ASN A 82 22.50 0.36 -17.35
CA ASN A 82 23.37 -0.40 -18.24
C ASN A 82 22.52 -1.39 -19.04
N ALA A 83 22.74 -1.42 -20.35
CA ALA A 83 22.09 -2.34 -21.26
C ALA A 83 23.02 -2.63 -22.44
N GLU A 84 22.99 -3.86 -22.95
CA GLU A 84 23.79 -4.23 -24.12
C GLU A 84 23.30 -3.47 -25.37
N PRO A 85 24.16 -3.26 -26.39
CA PRO A 85 23.73 -2.66 -27.64
C PRO A 85 22.57 -3.43 -28.28
N GLY A 86 21.53 -2.72 -28.72
CA GLY A 86 20.33 -3.34 -29.29
C GLY A 86 19.09 -2.45 -29.26
N TYR A 87 17.96 -3.01 -29.69
CA TYR A 87 16.66 -2.33 -29.71
C TYR A 87 15.82 -2.69 -28.49
N TYR A 88 15.28 -1.67 -27.84
CA TYR A 88 14.51 -1.81 -26.62
C TYR A 88 13.20 -1.04 -26.70
N ARG A 89 12.25 -1.46 -25.87
CA ARG A 89 11.09 -0.69 -25.47
C ARG A 89 11.35 -0.11 -24.08
N LEU A 90 11.32 1.22 -24.02
CA LEU A 90 11.37 2.01 -22.79
C LEU A 90 9.95 2.41 -22.41
N GLU A 91 9.58 2.21 -21.14
CA GLU A 91 8.31 2.64 -20.56
C GLU A 91 8.57 3.39 -19.25
N ILE A 92 7.95 4.55 -19.07
CA ILE A 92 8.15 5.44 -17.91
C ILE A 92 6.79 5.72 -17.28
N TYR A 93 6.68 5.50 -15.96
CA TYR A 93 5.43 5.58 -15.20
C TYR A 93 5.60 6.46 -13.95
N HIS A 94 4.57 7.25 -13.62
CA HIS A 94 4.42 7.92 -12.32
C HIS A 94 3.00 7.70 -11.79
N GLY A 95 2.74 6.50 -11.27
CA GLY A 95 1.41 6.11 -10.80
C GLY A 95 0.34 6.13 -11.88
N ILE A 96 -0.93 6.07 -11.46
CA ILE A 96 -2.06 6.17 -12.38
C ILE A 96 -2.38 7.63 -12.71
N ASP A 97 -1.92 8.62 -11.95
CA ASP A 97 -2.27 10.04 -12.08
C ASP A 97 -1.62 10.73 -13.29
N TYR A 98 -0.64 10.07 -13.91
CA TYR A 98 0.11 10.59 -15.04
C TYR A 98 -0.03 9.70 -16.28
N CYS A 99 0.04 10.33 -17.44
CA CYS A 99 0.18 9.63 -18.71
C CYS A 99 1.57 8.98 -18.78
N SER A 100 1.61 7.65 -18.82
CA SER A 100 2.85 6.91 -19.02
C SER A 100 3.46 7.16 -20.40
N GLU A 101 4.78 7.17 -20.49
CA GLU A 101 5.51 7.31 -21.75
C GLU A 101 6.01 5.95 -22.24
N LYS A 102 5.90 5.70 -23.56
CA LYS A 102 6.36 4.45 -24.19
C LYS A 102 7.10 4.76 -25.49
N ARG A 103 8.35 4.31 -25.60
CA ARG A 103 9.21 4.57 -26.77
C ARG A 103 10.03 3.35 -27.17
N ALA A 104 10.21 3.18 -28.48
CA ALA A 104 11.27 2.34 -29.00
C ALA A 104 12.58 3.14 -28.97
N VAL A 105 13.66 2.53 -28.48
CA VAL A 105 14.99 3.15 -28.38
C VAL A 105 16.05 2.17 -28.86
N GLU A 106 17.19 2.70 -29.29
CA GLU A 106 18.37 1.92 -29.67
C GLU A 106 19.49 2.25 -28.68
N ILE A 107 20.12 1.24 -28.11
CA ILE A 107 21.35 1.39 -27.33
C ILE A 107 22.51 1.03 -28.24
N ARG A 108 23.54 1.90 -28.28
CA ARG A 108 24.70 1.77 -29.17
C ARG A 108 25.95 1.54 -28.33
N ALA A 109 26.87 0.72 -28.85
CA ALA A 109 28.14 0.48 -28.20
C ALA A 109 28.91 1.80 -28.01
N ASP A 110 29.55 1.94 -26.83
CA ASP A 110 30.39 3.09 -26.45
C ASP A 110 29.66 4.44 -26.49
N GLN A 111 28.32 4.40 -26.36
CA GLN A 111 27.46 5.57 -26.33
C GLN A 111 26.41 5.47 -25.23
N THR A 112 26.19 6.59 -24.56
CA THR A 112 25.04 6.79 -23.67
C THR A 112 23.91 7.39 -24.48
N LEU A 113 22.74 6.75 -24.47
CA LEU A 113 21.50 7.40 -24.87
C LEU A 113 21.03 8.31 -23.72
N GLU A 114 21.18 9.62 -23.89
CA GLU A 114 20.64 10.60 -22.94
C GLU A 114 19.21 10.94 -23.31
N ILE A 115 18.30 10.88 -22.34
CA ILE A 115 16.89 11.22 -22.52
C ILE A 115 16.39 12.25 -21.51
N THR A 116 15.40 13.01 -21.93
CA THR A 116 14.54 13.77 -21.03
C THR A 116 13.10 13.47 -21.38
N ALA A 117 12.37 12.91 -20.41
CA ALA A 117 10.95 12.60 -20.54
C ALA A 117 10.14 13.56 -19.65
N ARG A 118 9.11 14.18 -20.22
CA ARG A 118 8.17 15.00 -19.46
C ARG A 118 6.82 14.30 -19.42
N LEU A 119 6.40 13.91 -18.22
CA LEU A 119 5.10 13.24 -18.03
C LEU A 119 4.03 14.27 -17.71
N GLU A 120 2.89 14.17 -18.40
CA GLU A 120 1.72 15.00 -18.13
C GLU A 120 0.79 14.32 -17.13
N PRO A 121 0.31 15.02 -16.09
CA PRO A 121 -0.83 14.54 -15.31
C PRO A 121 -2.06 14.46 -16.22
N TRP A 122 -2.75 13.32 -16.27
CA TRP A 122 -4.03 13.25 -17.00
C TRP A 122 -5.19 13.78 -16.15
N VAL A 123 -5.07 13.65 -14.82
CA VAL A 123 -5.93 14.28 -13.82
C VAL A 123 -5.05 14.76 -12.65
N ARG A 124 -5.38 15.92 -12.08
CA ARG A 124 -4.63 16.50 -10.95
C ARG A 124 -5.36 16.21 -9.65
N LEU A 125 -5.43 14.93 -9.28
CA LEU A 125 -6.23 14.45 -8.15
C LEU A 125 -5.93 15.20 -6.85
N ARG A 126 -4.65 15.40 -6.51
CA ARG A 126 -4.27 16.23 -5.36
C ARG A 126 -4.82 17.67 -5.38
N GLN A 127 -4.89 18.31 -6.54
CA GLN A 127 -5.45 19.67 -6.66
C GLN A 127 -6.98 19.67 -6.53
N LEU A 128 -7.61 18.52 -6.73
CA LEU A 128 -9.04 18.29 -6.52
C LEU A 128 -9.34 17.77 -5.10
N GLY A 129 -8.37 17.79 -4.19
CA GLY A 129 -8.51 17.29 -2.82
C GLY A 129 -8.37 15.78 -2.68
N TRP A 130 -8.00 15.05 -3.73
CA TRP A 130 -7.83 13.59 -3.64
C TRP A 130 -6.38 13.22 -3.33
N VAL A 131 -6.19 12.45 -2.27
CA VAL A 131 -4.90 11.86 -1.88
C VAL A 131 -4.97 10.34 -1.96
N ASN A 132 -3.87 9.67 -2.29
CA ASN A 132 -3.83 8.22 -2.43
C ASN A 132 -2.78 7.57 -1.54
N GLY A 133 -3.11 6.40 -1.00
CA GLY A 133 -2.16 5.70 -0.14
C GLY A 133 -2.50 4.25 0.11
N ASP A 134 -1.52 3.57 0.68
CA ASP A 134 -1.68 2.22 1.22
C ASP A 134 -1.82 2.29 2.73
N GLY A 135 -3.00 1.93 3.21
CA GLY A 135 -3.31 2.00 4.61
C GLY A 135 -2.75 0.83 5.43
N HIS A 136 -2.24 -0.24 4.80
CA HIS A 136 -1.86 -1.46 5.50
C HIS A 136 -0.49 -1.97 5.07
N ALA A 137 0.57 -1.26 5.49
CA ALA A 137 1.96 -1.62 5.21
C ALA A 137 2.70 -2.12 6.46
N HIS A 138 3.46 -3.21 6.34
CA HIS A 138 4.25 -3.78 7.42
C HIS A 138 5.74 -3.47 7.27
N LEU A 139 6.29 -2.61 8.13
CA LEU A 139 7.73 -2.27 8.08
C LEU A 139 8.47 -3.03 9.17
N TYR A 140 8.63 -4.34 8.97
CA TYR A 140 9.27 -5.23 9.94
C TYR A 140 10.78 -4.96 10.03
N THR A 141 11.26 -4.73 11.24
CA THR A 141 12.69 -4.79 11.58
C THR A 141 12.88 -5.66 12.82
N ASP A 142 14.05 -6.26 12.95
CA ASP A 142 14.45 -7.05 14.13
C ASP A 142 14.80 -6.13 15.31
N VAL A 143 13.87 -5.24 15.66
CA VAL A 143 13.89 -4.26 16.76
C VAL A 143 14.70 -2.98 16.49
N GLU A 144 15.68 -2.99 15.60
CA GLU A 144 16.47 -1.79 15.29
C GLU A 144 15.77 -0.85 14.30
N LYS A 145 16.01 0.46 14.49
CA LYS A 145 15.56 1.51 13.57
C LYS A 145 16.23 1.35 12.22
N ASN A 146 15.46 1.37 11.13
CA ASN A 146 15.99 1.16 9.79
C ASN A 146 15.68 2.33 8.85
N GLU A 147 16.54 3.34 8.89
CA GLU A 147 16.43 4.54 8.04
C GLU A 147 16.59 4.21 6.54
N GLN A 148 17.48 3.29 6.19
CA GLN A 148 17.69 2.88 4.80
C GLN A 148 16.43 2.25 4.19
N MET A 149 15.70 1.46 4.97
CA MET A 149 14.39 0.94 4.59
C MET A 149 13.43 2.09 4.31
N LEU A 150 13.31 3.06 5.22
CA LEU A 150 12.41 4.20 5.05
C LEU A 150 12.77 5.03 3.81
N THR A 151 14.06 5.29 3.57
CA THR A 151 14.54 5.94 2.33
C THR A 151 14.11 5.16 1.09
N THR A 152 14.30 3.84 1.10
CA THR A 152 13.95 2.97 -0.05
C THR A 152 12.44 2.94 -0.29
N VAL A 153 11.65 2.77 0.77
CA VAL A 153 10.18 2.77 0.70
C VAL A 153 9.67 4.11 0.17
N ARG A 154 10.19 5.22 0.69
CA ARG A 154 9.87 6.58 0.22
C ARG A 154 10.18 6.73 -1.27
N GLN A 155 11.39 6.37 -1.71
CA GLN A 155 11.79 6.47 -3.12
C GLN A 155 10.82 5.69 -4.03
N ILE A 156 10.46 4.47 -3.64
CA ILE A 156 9.52 3.62 -4.39
C ILE A 156 8.12 4.25 -4.44
N CYS A 157 7.62 4.74 -3.30
CA CYS A 157 6.29 5.36 -3.21
C CYS A 157 6.22 6.63 -4.06
N ARG A 158 7.22 7.51 -3.94
CA ARG A 158 7.37 8.73 -4.75
C ARG A 158 7.41 8.42 -6.25
N ALA A 159 8.18 7.41 -6.64
CA ALA A 159 8.29 6.98 -8.03
C ALA A 159 7.00 6.39 -8.61
N GLN A 160 6.06 5.99 -7.75
CA GLN A 160 4.77 5.42 -8.11
C GLN A 160 3.58 6.36 -7.84
N GLY A 161 3.85 7.62 -7.49
CA GLY A 161 2.82 8.61 -7.18
C GLY A 161 1.96 8.23 -5.98
N VAL A 162 2.51 7.53 -4.98
CA VAL A 162 1.83 7.22 -3.71
C VAL A 162 2.03 8.38 -2.74
N ASP A 163 0.94 8.88 -2.17
CA ASP A 163 0.97 10.07 -1.31
C ASP A 163 1.26 9.74 0.14
N PHE A 164 0.85 8.57 0.61
CA PHE A 164 1.18 8.12 1.95
C PHE A 164 1.17 6.59 2.07
N ILE A 165 1.82 6.11 3.13
CA ILE A 165 1.56 4.77 3.66
C ILE A 165 1.31 4.85 5.18
N SER A 166 0.49 3.94 5.70
CA SER A 166 0.27 3.75 7.13
C SER A 166 0.96 2.47 7.59
N THR A 167 1.85 2.58 8.59
CA THR A 167 2.70 1.48 9.05
C THR A 167 2.02 0.70 10.18
N ASN A 168 1.62 -0.55 9.93
CA ASN A 168 0.71 -1.30 10.81
C ASN A 168 1.38 -2.35 11.71
N GLN A 169 2.68 -2.61 11.51
CA GLN A 169 3.47 -3.41 12.44
C GLN A 169 4.96 -3.20 12.20
N GLY A 170 5.76 -3.39 13.25
CA GLY A 170 7.22 -3.28 13.22
C GLY A 170 7.72 -1.85 13.18
N TRP A 171 6.92 -0.93 12.61
CA TRP A 171 7.11 0.52 12.57
C TRP A 171 8.52 0.96 12.17
N ALA A 172 9.25 0.13 11.41
CA ALA A 172 10.67 0.32 11.08
C ALA A 172 11.60 0.45 12.31
N GLY A 173 11.23 -0.16 13.45
CA GLY A 173 11.98 -0.13 14.71
C GLY A 173 11.61 1.02 15.66
N TYR A 174 10.67 1.87 15.26
CA TYR A 174 10.14 2.93 16.13
C TYR A 174 9.01 2.42 17.03
N SER A 175 8.63 3.24 18.00
CA SER A 175 7.62 2.96 19.03
C SER A 175 6.54 4.05 19.05
N ASP A 176 5.54 3.87 19.90
CA ASP A 176 4.50 4.87 20.18
C ASP A 176 5.08 6.26 20.53
N ASP A 177 6.24 6.30 21.19
CA ASP A 177 6.81 7.52 21.76
C ASP A 177 7.71 8.29 20.77
N ASP A 178 8.24 7.63 19.75
CA ASP A 178 9.30 8.19 18.90
C ASP A 178 9.11 8.01 17.39
N TRP A 179 7.99 7.44 16.94
CA TRP A 179 7.71 7.31 15.50
C TRP A 179 7.61 8.67 14.79
N GLN A 180 7.07 9.70 15.44
CA GLN A 180 6.85 11.01 14.82
C GLN A 180 8.18 11.66 14.40
N SER A 181 9.13 11.71 15.33
CA SER A 181 10.47 12.23 15.05
C SER A 181 11.25 11.31 14.12
N GLY A 182 11.01 10.00 14.22
CA GLY A 182 11.58 9.00 13.31
C GLY A 182 11.14 9.12 11.86
N TYR A 183 9.87 9.43 11.63
CA TYR A 183 9.27 9.49 10.29
C TYR A 183 9.39 10.87 9.64
N ALA A 184 9.57 11.93 10.42
CA ALA A 184 9.69 13.30 9.93
C ALA A 184 10.77 13.49 8.83
N PRO A 185 11.97 12.91 8.92
CA PRO A 185 12.99 13.03 7.86
C PRO A 185 12.59 12.41 6.52
N PHE A 186 11.62 11.51 6.52
CA PHE A 186 11.16 10.77 5.34
C PHE A 186 9.78 11.25 4.86
N SER A 187 9.22 12.28 5.49
CA SER A 187 7.90 12.81 5.19
C SER A 187 7.99 14.27 4.76
N ASP A 188 7.22 14.65 3.74
CA ASP A 188 7.17 16.00 3.18
C ASP A 188 5.82 16.27 2.52
N ALA A 189 5.68 17.40 1.80
CA ALA A 189 4.43 17.75 1.10
C ALA A 189 4.00 16.73 0.02
N HIS A 190 4.86 15.76 -0.26
CA HIS A 190 4.87 14.93 -1.43
C HIS A 190 4.71 13.45 -1.09
N PHE A 191 5.11 13.03 0.10
CA PHE A 191 4.89 11.71 0.66
C PHE A 191 4.86 11.78 2.19
N GLN A 192 3.94 11.05 2.81
CA GLN A 192 3.81 10.98 4.26
C GLN A 192 3.91 9.54 4.76
N LEU A 193 4.65 9.35 5.85
CA LEU A 193 4.59 8.11 6.63
C LEU A 193 3.67 8.34 7.83
N TYR A 194 2.63 7.54 7.93
CA TYR A 194 1.73 7.55 9.07
C TYR A 194 1.95 6.34 9.96
N TYR A 195 1.72 6.54 11.25
CA TYR A 195 1.61 5.47 12.20
C TYR A 195 0.24 4.80 12.07
N GLY A 196 0.26 3.48 12.05
CA GLY A 196 -0.92 2.63 12.11
C GLY A 196 -0.69 1.48 13.08
N ALA A 197 -1.63 0.56 13.10
CA ALA A 197 -1.45 -0.72 13.75
C ALA A 197 -2.41 -1.72 13.13
N GLU A 198 -2.00 -2.95 12.91
CA GLU A 198 -2.93 -4.03 12.70
C GLU A 198 -3.25 -4.59 14.09
N MET A 199 -4.21 -3.98 14.79
CA MET A 199 -4.72 -4.41 16.08
C MET A 199 -6.16 -3.92 16.27
N PRO A 200 -7.01 -4.59 17.06
CA PRO A 200 -6.81 -5.93 17.58
C PRO A 200 -6.67 -6.96 16.45
N LYS A 201 -5.95 -8.05 16.73
CA LYS A 201 -5.91 -9.25 15.89
C LYS A 201 -6.45 -10.41 16.70
N TYR A 202 -7.74 -10.68 16.59
CA TYR A 202 -8.34 -11.83 17.26
C TYR A 202 -8.87 -12.82 16.24
N ARG A 203 -9.29 -14.00 16.71
CA ARG A 203 -10.08 -14.97 15.92
C ARG A 203 -11.37 -14.39 15.34
N THR A 204 -11.82 -13.23 15.84
CA THR A 204 -13.01 -12.51 15.38
C THR A 204 -12.73 -11.57 14.22
N GLY A 205 -11.47 -11.48 13.78
CA GLY A 205 -11.01 -10.61 12.72
C GLY A 205 -9.87 -9.73 13.19
N HIS A 206 -9.26 -9.06 12.23
CA HIS A 206 -8.21 -8.08 12.45
C HIS A 206 -8.77 -6.67 12.23
N THR A 207 -8.07 -5.66 12.72
CA THR A 207 -8.36 -4.27 12.43
C THR A 207 -7.06 -3.57 12.07
N TRP A 208 -7.05 -2.82 10.99
CA TRP A 208 -5.97 -1.88 10.70
C TRP A 208 -6.47 -0.45 10.78
N TRP A 209 -5.56 0.51 11.01
CA TRP A 209 -5.93 1.89 11.32
C TRP A 209 -5.34 2.91 10.34
N LEU A 210 -6.16 3.93 10.02
CA LEU A 210 -5.70 5.24 9.52
C LEU A 210 -5.88 6.29 10.61
N GLY A 211 -4.85 7.13 10.81
CA GLY A 211 -4.91 8.25 11.75
C GLY A 211 -4.65 7.88 13.21
N LEU A 212 -4.22 6.64 13.49
CA LEU A 212 -3.80 6.23 14.83
C LEU A 212 -2.51 6.95 15.22
N THR A 213 -2.39 7.37 16.49
CA THR A 213 -1.18 8.08 16.96
C THR A 213 -0.33 7.25 17.93
N SER A 214 -0.93 6.22 18.55
CA SER A 214 -0.28 5.34 19.52
C SER A 214 -1.16 4.12 19.76
N THR A 215 -0.55 2.96 20.00
CA THR A 215 -1.27 1.77 20.49
C THR A 215 -1.57 1.80 21.98
N ARG A 216 -1.06 2.80 22.70
CA ARG A 216 -1.22 3.04 24.15
C ARG A 216 -0.80 1.82 24.98
N GLY A 217 0.20 1.08 24.49
CA GLY A 217 0.68 -0.16 25.10
C GLY A 217 -0.24 -1.37 24.93
N TYR A 218 -1.38 -1.24 24.23
CA TYR A 218 -2.33 -2.34 24.05
C TYR A 218 -1.96 -3.29 22.92
N PHE A 219 -1.02 -2.94 22.03
CA PHE A 219 -0.70 -3.75 20.83
C PHE A 219 -0.47 -5.22 21.16
N LYS A 220 0.39 -5.55 22.14
CA LYS A 220 0.64 -6.96 22.50
C LYS A 220 -0.55 -7.62 23.21
N ALA A 221 -1.32 -6.86 23.97
CA ALA A 221 -2.46 -7.36 24.75
C ALA A 221 -3.69 -7.63 23.87
N SER A 222 -3.74 -7.03 22.68
CA SER A 222 -4.85 -7.15 21.72
C SER A 222 -4.54 -8.11 20.55
N MET A 223 -3.64 -9.07 20.76
CA MET A 223 -3.20 -10.02 19.74
C MET A 223 -3.46 -11.46 20.20
N ASP A 224 -4.18 -12.22 19.38
CA ASP A 224 -4.46 -13.63 19.58
C ASP A 224 -3.21 -14.47 19.58
N THR A 225 -2.08 -14.03 19.00
CA THR A 225 -0.82 -14.79 19.13
C THR A 225 -0.39 -14.99 20.59
N MET A 226 -0.67 -14.07 21.51
CA MET A 226 -0.45 -14.31 22.94
C MET A 226 -1.38 -15.43 23.46
N TYR A 227 -2.63 -15.47 23.01
CA TYR A 227 -3.64 -16.48 23.37
C TYR A 227 -3.40 -17.83 22.67
N GLU A 228 -3.01 -17.84 21.41
CA GLU A 228 -2.66 -19.00 20.58
C GLU A 228 -1.39 -19.68 21.07
N ASN A 229 -0.43 -18.92 21.59
CA ASN A 229 0.73 -19.47 22.26
C ASN A 229 0.30 -20.26 23.52
N HIS A 230 -0.63 -19.72 24.31
CA HIS A 230 -1.15 -20.40 25.50
C HIS A 230 -2.14 -21.53 25.21
N TYR A 231 -2.95 -21.42 24.15
CA TYR A 231 -4.03 -22.36 23.81
C TYR A 231 -3.57 -23.47 22.86
N TYR A 232 -2.71 -23.16 21.88
CA TYR A 232 -2.29 -24.09 20.82
C TYR A 232 -0.78 -24.40 20.81
N GLN A 233 0.10 -23.63 21.48
CA GLN A 233 1.57 -23.89 21.49
C GLN A 233 2.08 -24.65 22.71
N SER A 234 1.24 -25.05 23.67
CA SER A 234 1.74 -25.90 24.74
C SER A 234 1.89 -27.34 24.24
N GLU A 235 3.12 -27.76 23.95
CA GLU A 235 3.50 -29.18 24.06
C GLU A 235 3.29 -29.72 25.50
N ARG A 236 2.99 -28.82 26.46
CA ARG A 236 3.01 -29.07 27.91
C ARG A 236 1.64 -29.18 28.59
N ASN A 237 0.52 -28.80 27.96
CA ASN A 237 -0.78 -28.86 28.62
C ASN A 237 -1.78 -29.68 27.81
N GLU A 238 -2.04 -30.90 28.29
CA GLU A 238 -3.04 -31.82 27.75
C GLU A 238 -4.48 -31.36 28.07
N HIS A 239 -4.63 -30.44 29.05
CA HIS A 239 -5.91 -29.89 29.49
C HIS A 239 -5.81 -28.38 29.76
N TRP A 240 -6.59 -27.60 29.01
CA TRP A 240 -6.82 -26.18 29.25
C TRP A 240 -8.29 -25.95 29.62
N ASP A 241 -8.54 -24.97 30.49
CA ASP A 241 -9.88 -24.49 30.84
C ASP A 241 -9.90 -22.96 30.90
N PHE A 242 -11.09 -22.36 30.85
CA PHE A 242 -11.30 -20.91 30.88
C PHE A 242 -10.89 -20.23 32.20
N GLN A 243 -10.60 -20.99 33.26
CA GLN A 243 -10.23 -20.45 34.58
C GLN A 243 -8.72 -20.20 34.69
N ARG A 244 -7.91 -20.81 33.83
CA ARG A 244 -6.43 -20.71 33.84
C ARG A 244 -5.87 -19.59 32.96
N ILE A 245 -6.68 -18.98 32.10
CA ILE A 245 -6.29 -17.85 31.28
C ILE A 245 -6.63 -16.57 32.06
N GLY A 246 -5.61 -15.89 32.60
CA GLY A 246 -5.80 -14.52 33.10
C GLY A 246 -6.22 -13.65 31.92
N PHE A 247 -7.47 -13.22 31.88
CA PHE A 247 -8.02 -12.39 30.80
C PHE A 247 -7.83 -10.91 31.10
N PRO A 248 -6.94 -10.19 30.38
CA PRO A 248 -7.07 -8.76 30.19
C PRO A 248 -7.66 -8.46 28.80
N ASN A 249 -8.59 -9.29 28.30
CA ASN A 249 -9.11 -9.05 26.95
C ASN A 249 -10.16 -7.94 26.95
N ILE A 250 -9.90 -6.92 26.12
CA ILE A 250 -10.87 -5.90 25.75
C ILE A 250 -11.39 -6.30 24.36
N PRO A 251 -12.63 -6.82 24.25
CA PRO A 251 -13.23 -7.18 22.97
C PRO A 251 -13.22 -6.03 21.95
N ASP A 252 -13.21 -6.36 20.65
CA ASP A 252 -13.24 -5.39 19.55
C ASP A 252 -14.32 -4.33 19.73
N VAL A 253 -15.50 -4.77 20.16
CA VAL A 253 -16.69 -3.95 20.40
C VAL A 253 -16.48 -2.86 21.46
N TYR A 254 -15.43 -2.99 22.28
CA TYR A 254 -15.02 -2.01 23.28
C TYR A 254 -13.73 -1.29 22.90
N LEU A 255 -12.77 -1.99 22.31
CA LEU A 255 -11.47 -1.41 21.98
C LEU A 255 -11.57 -0.47 20.78
N VAL A 256 -12.19 -0.94 19.68
CA VAL A 256 -12.25 -0.20 18.41
C VAL A 256 -12.97 1.14 18.59
N PRO A 257 -14.18 1.25 19.17
CA PRO A 257 -14.83 2.54 19.35
C PRO A 257 -14.01 3.53 20.19
N ARG A 258 -13.27 3.05 21.20
CA ARG A 258 -12.46 3.92 22.07
C ARG A 258 -11.26 4.51 21.33
N PHE A 259 -10.57 3.72 20.51
CA PHE A 259 -9.46 4.23 19.70
C PHE A 259 -9.95 5.18 18.60
N LYS A 260 -11.07 4.85 17.94
CA LYS A 260 -11.73 5.75 16.98
C LYS A 260 -12.01 7.12 17.60
N ILE A 261 -12.61 7.14 18.80
CA ILE A 261 -12.94 8.39 19.49
C ILE A 261 -11.68 9.13 19.95
N ALA A 262 -10.69 8.41 20.49
CA ALA A 262 -9.50 9.02 21.07
C ALA A 262 -8.60 9.70 20.04
N ASP A 263 -8.48 9.13 18.84
CA ASP A 263 -7.59 9.62 17.78
C ASP A 263 -8.33 10.17 16.56
N HIS A 264 -9.66 10.18 16.56
CA HIS A 264 -10.47 10.42 15.35
C HIS A 264 -10.04 9.51 14.18
N ALA A 265 -9.63 8.29 14.52
CA ALA A 265 -9.06 7.34 13.58
C ALA A 265 -10.14 6.52 12.86
N VAL A 266 -9.79 6.00 11.69
CA VAL A 266 -10.63 5.12 10.88
C VAL A 266 -10.20 3.67 11.14
N ALA A 267 -11.17 2.83 11.53
CA ALA A 267 -10.96 1.41 11.77
C ALA A 267 -11.41 0.59 10.55
N CYS A 268 -10.51 -0.22 10.02
CA CYS A 268 -10.74 -0.95 8.77
C CYS A 268 -10.58 -2.44 9.00
N LEU A 269 -11.45 -3.27 8.42
CA LEU A 269 -11.32 -4.71 8.41
C LEU A 269 -10.37 -5.13 7.27
N PRO A 270 -9.15 -5.64 7.56
CA PRO A 270 -8.27 -6.19 6.54
C PRO A 270 -8.67 -7.61 6.20
N HIS A 271 -8.32 -8.03 4.98
CA HIS A 271 -8.36 -9.41 4.50
C HIS A 271 -9.47 -10.30 5.13
N PRO A 272 -10.75 -9.93 4.94
CA PRO A 272 -11.86 -10.35 5.82
C PRO A 272 -12.27 -11.82 5.71
N THR A 273 -11.72 -12.54 4.72
CA THR A 273 -12.01 -13.97 4.50
C THR A 273 -10.75 -14.82 4.48
N SER A 274 -9.60 -14.31 4.93
CA SER A 274 -8.34 -15.05 4.86
C SER A 274 -8.20 -16.10 5.93
N TRP A 275 -7.68 -17.25 5.51
CA TRP A 275 -7.23 -18.33 6.37
C TRP A 275 -6.14 -19.12 5.66
N TRP A 276 -5.24 -19.76 6.41
CA TRP A 276 -4.17 -20.58 5.87
C TRP A 276 -3.66 -21.58 6.91
N GLN A 277 -2.86 -22.54 6.48
CA GLN A 277 -2.05 -23.36 7.37
C GLN A 277 -0.67 -22.70 7.53
N GLN A 278 -0.27 -22.43 8.76
CA GLN A 278 1.00 -21.80 9.10
C GLN A 278 1.90 -22.76 9.87
N LYS A 279 3.07 -23.04 9.32
CA LYS A 279 4.12 -23.75 10.04
C LYS A 279 4.72 -22.86 11.13
N ARG A 280 4.79 -23.36 12.36
CA ARG A 280 5.45 -22.74 13.52
C ARG A 280 6.33 -23.79 14.21
N GLY A 281 7.62 -23.78 13.90
CA GLY A 281 8.53 -24.87 14.29
C GLY A 281 8.17 -26.16 13.57
N GLU A 282 7.93 -27.24 14.31
CA GLU A 282 7.55 -28.55 13.76
C GLU A 282 6.04 -28.72 13.57
N ILE A 283 5.22 -27.78 14.05
CA ILE A 283 3.76 -27.87 14.02
C ILE A 283 3.19 -27.02 12.88
N GLU A 284 2.18 -27.54 12.19
CA GLU A 284 1.36 -26.79 11.23
C GLU A 284 0.01 -26.44 11.85
N LYS A 285 -0.45 -25.19 11.69
CA LYS A 285 -1.63 -24.66 12.38
C LYS A 285 -2.57 -23.92 11.47
N TYR A 286 -3.86 -24.10 11.71
CA TYR A 286 -4.88 -23.27 11.07
C TYR A 286 -4.83 -21.86 11.65
N THR A 287 -4.57 -20.87 10.80
CA THR A 287 -4.66 -19.44 11.10
C THR A 287 -5.84 -18.84 10.35
N THR A 288 -6.60 -17.97 11.00
CA THR A 288 -7.76 -17.30 10.40
C THR A 288 -7.81 -15.83 10.79
N ASN A 289 -7.98 -14.98 9.79
CA ASN A 289 -8.26 -13.55 9.96
C ASN A 289 -9.72 -13.23 9.60
N VAL A 290 -10.56 -14.26 9.45
CA VAL A 290 -11.97 -14.10 9.07
C VAL A 290 -12.69 -13.18 10.05
N CYS A 291 -13.38 -12.18 9.51
CA CYS A 291 -14.08 -11.15 10.29
C CYS A 291 -15.39 -11.67 10.91
N ALA A 292 -15.31 -12.59 11.88
CA ALA A 292 -16.47 -13.23 12.49
C ALA A 292 -17.46 -12.26 13.17
N TYR A 293 -16.99 -11.08 13.61
CA TYR A 293 -17.84 -10.04 14.23
C TYR A 293 -18.41 -9.00 13.26
N LEU A 294 -18.22 -9.18 11.96
CA LEU A 294 -18.79 -8.27 10.96
C LEU A 294 -20.32 -8.18 11.08
N SER A 295 -21.04 -9.31 11.19
CA SER A 295 -22.50 -9.30 11.31
C SER A 295 -22.98 -8.53 12.54
N TYR A 296 -22.34 -8.75 13.69
CA TYR A 296 -22.61 -7.97 14.91
C TYR A 296 -22.35 -6.48 14.69
N SER A 297 -21.22 -6.12 14.08
CA SER A 297 -20.90 -4.71 13.75
C SER A 297 -21.95 -4.05 12.87
N LEU A 298 -22.40 -4.75 11.82
CA LEU A 298 -23.41 -4.22 10.89
C LEU A 298 -24.76 -3.98 11.57
N LEU A 299 -25.12 -4.80 12.57
CA LEU A 299 -26.37 -4.66 13.34
C LEU A 299 -26.27 -3.67 14.50
N ALA A 300 -25.11 -3.59 15.16
CA ALA A 300 -24.90 -2.82 16.40
C ALA A 300 -24.48 -1.36 16.16
N GLY A 301 -24.31 -0.93 14.90
CA GLY A 301 -24.06 0.48 14.56
C GLY A 301 -22.67 0.81 14.01
N GLY A 302 -22.03 -0.11 13.29
CA GLY A 302 -20.83 0.19 12.49
C GLY A 302 -19.57 0.39 13.33
N ILE A 303 -19.09 -0.70 13.93
CA ILE A 303 -17.83 -0.71 14.71
C ILE A 303 -16.66 -0.30 13.81
N TRP A 304 -16.60 -0.91 12.62
CA TRP A 304 -15.63 -0.60 11.58
C TRP A 304 -16.20 0.36 10.52
N ASP A 305 -15.32 1.17 9.96
CA ASP A 305 -15.64 2.21 8.97
C ASP A 305 -15.47 1.70 7.53
N GLY A 306 -14.67 0.65 7.33
CA GLY A 306 -14.40 0.09 6.02
C GLY A 306 -14.02 -1.39 6.04
N LEU A 307 -14.09 -1.98 4.86
CA LEU A 307 -13.79 -3.38 4.57
C LEU A 307 -12.89 -3.45 3.35
N VAL A 308 -11.80 -4.20 3.46
CA VAL A 308 -10.95 -4.48 2.31
C VAL A 308 -11.68 -5.41 1.35
N ILE A 309 -11.78 -4.95 0.09
CA ILE A 309 -12.38 -5.71 -1.02
C ILE A 309 -11.35 -6.13 -2.08
N MET A 310 -10.17 -5.51 -2.04
CA MET A 310 -9.00 -5.83 -2.87
C MET A 310 -7.78 -5.94 -1.96
N GLY A 311 -7.22 -7.14 -1.81
CA GLY A 311 -6.06 -7.36 -0.94
C GLY A 311 -4.88 -7.91 -1.71
N TYR A 312 -4.17 -8.89 -1.13
CA TYR A 312 -3.09 -9.61 -1.80
C TYR A 312 -3.47 -10.22 -3.17
N ASN A 313 -4.76 -10.33 -3.48
CA ASN A 313 -5.29 -10.53 -4.82
C ASN A 313 -6.30 -9.41 -5.15
N ALA A 314 -6.09 -8.70 -6.27
CA ALA A 314 -6.99 -7.66 -6.77
C ALA A 314 -8.41 -8.19 -6.96
N ASP A 315 -8.54 -9.41 -7.48
CA ASP A 315 -9.80 -10.07 -7.79
C ASP A 315 -10.12 -11.14 -6.75
N HIS A 316 -9.95 -10.82 -5.47
CA HIS A 316 -10.26 -11.75 -4.40
C HIS A 316 -11.77 -12.00 -4.30
N TYR A 317 -12.23 -13.03 -5.01
CA TYR A 317 -13.65 -13.37 -5.18
C TYR A 317 -14.44 -13.37 -3.86
N PHE A 318 -13.86 -13.94 -2.80
CA PHE A 318 -14.55 -13.99 -1.50
C PHE A 318 -14.69 -12.61 -0.82
N TYR A 319 -13.73 -11.70 -1.02
CA TYR A 319 -13.84 -10.35 -0.43
C TYR A 319 -14.92 -9.56 -1.15
N GLN A 320 -14.88 -9.58 -2.48
CA GLN A 320 -15.86 -8.89 -3.31
C GLN A 320 -17.27 -9.45 -3.10
N ASN A 321 -17.43 -10.77 -3.03
CA ASN A 321 -18.73 -11.39 -2.75
C ASN A 321 -19.27 -11.04 -1.37
N LEU A 322 -18.43 -11.04 -0.34
CA LEU A 322 -18.84 -10.60 0.99
C LEU A 322 -19.33 -9.15 0.94
N TRP A 323 -18.61 -8.26 0.26
CA TRP A 323 -19.01 -6.87 0.12
C TRP A 323 -20.31 -6.69 -0.67
N PHE A 324 -20.47 -7.37 -1.80
CA PHE A 324 -21.74 -7.36 -2.55
C PHE A 324 -22.91 -7.91 -1.71
N HIS A 325 -22.66 -8.95 -0.91
CA HIS A 325 -23.67 -9.47 0.00
C HIS A 325 -24.09 -8.43 1.05
N ILE A 326 -23.14 -7.74 1.69
CA ILE A 326 -23.41 -6.63 2.61
C ILE A 326 -24.29 -5.56 1.93
N LEU A 327 -23.97 -5.18 0.69
CA LEU A 327 -24.74 -4.20 -0.06
C LEU A 327 -26.16 -4.68 -0.38
N ASN A 328 -26.33 -5.95 -0.75
CA ASN A 328 -27.61 -6.59 -1.06
C ASN A 328 -28.52 -6.67 0.16
N GLU A 329 -27.95 -6.87 1.36
CA GLU A 329 -28.68 -6.84 2.64
C GLU A 329 -29.00 -5.41 3.10
N GLY A 330 -28.70 -4.38 2.29
CA GLY A 330 -29.04 -2.99 2.57
C GLY A 330 -28.02 -2.25 3.44
N HIS A 331 -26.94 -2.91 3.86
CA HIS A 331 -25.87 -2.28 4.62
C HIS A 331 -24.91 -1.49 3.72
N ARG A 332 -24.13 -0.59 4.32
CA ARG A 332 -23.10 0.19 3.63
C ARG A 332 -21.81 0.14 4.44
N LEU A 333 -20.72 -0.17 3.77
CA LEU A 333 -19.38 -0.20 4.36
C LEU A 333 -18.38 0.21 3.28
N THR A 334 -17.45 1.10 3.64
CA THR A 334 -16.52 1.70 2.69
C THR A 334 -15.62 0.61 2.09
N PRO A 335 -15.59 0.43 0.76
CA PRO A 335 -14.66 -0.50 0.14
C PRO A 335 -13.24 0.05 0.20
N LEU A 336 -12.30 -0.78 0.61
CA LEU A 336 -10.88 -0.43 0.72
C LEU A 336 -10.03 -1.42 -0.07
N ALA A 337 -8.79 -0.99 -0.33
CA ALA A 337 -7.75 -1.84 -0.89
C ALA A 337 -6.57 -1.88 0.07
N GLU A 338 -5.84 -2.99 0.09
CA GLU A 338 -4.64 -3.15 0.91
C GLU A 338 -3.58 -3.94 0.17
N LEU A 339 -2.31 -3.68 0.50
CA LEU A 339 -1.22 -4.56 0.12
C LEU A 339 -1.02 -5.69 1.13
N ASP A 340 -1.26 -5.42 2.42
CA ASP A 340 -0.87 -6.27 3.56
C ASP A 340 0.60 -6.75 3.43
N GLY A 341 1.40 -5.87 2.82
CA GLY A 341 2.74 -6.18 2.37
C GLY A 341 3.76 -5.47 3.23
N GLY A 342 4.94 -6.05 3.28
CA GLY A 342 6.03 -5.47 4.05
C GLY A 342 7.34 -5.34 3.31
N TYR A 343 8.24 -4.56 3.91
CA TYR A 343 9.63 -4.56 3.49
C TYR A 343 10.27 -5.87 3.94
N GLY A 344 10.95 -6.56 3.04
CA GLY A 344 11.55 -7.85 3.39
C GLY A 344 12.30 -8.49 2.23
N GLU A 345 12.89 -9.64 2.52
CA GLU A 345 13.69 -10.38 1.56
C GLU A 345 12.93 -10.64 0.26
N ASN A 346 13.63 -10.50 -0.87
CA ASN A 346 13.15 -10.73 -2.24
C ASN A 346 12.20 -9.69 -2.84
N ASN A 347 11.92 -8.57 -2.16
CA ASN A 347 11.08 -7.49 -2.71
C ASN A 347 9.77 -8.07 -3.28
N LYS A 348 8.96 -8.72 -2.45
CA LYS A 348 7.75 -9.41 -2.93
C LYS A 348 6.50 -8.53 -2.98
N PHE A 349 6.50 -7.41 -2.27
CA PHE A 349 5.34 -6.55 -2.09
C PHE A 349 5.55 -5.19 -2.77
N PRO A 350 4.95 -4.95 -3.95
CA PRO A 350 5.12 -3.70 -4.64
C PRO A 350 4.25 -2.61 -4.02
N TYR A 351 4.87 -1.68 -3.28
CA TYR A 351 4.17 -0.50 -2.75
C TYR A 351 3.42 0.24 -3.87
N GLY A 352 2.20 0.68 -3.60
CA GLY A 352 1.38 1.40 -4.59
C GLY A 352 0.69 0.51 -5.64
N LEU A 353 0.86 -0.82 -5.58
CA LEU A 353 0.08 -1.76 -6.38
C LEU A 353 -1.40 -1.69 -6.03
N TYR A 354 -1.70 -1.69 -4.73
CA TYR A 354 -3.02 -1.45 -4.17
C TYR A 354 -2.99 -0.12 -3.43
N ARG A 355 -3.98 0.72 -3.70
CA ARG A 355 -4.13 2.02 -3.04
C ARG A 355 -5.58 2.45 -3.08
N VAL A 356 -5.95 3.26 -2.11
CA VAL A 356 -7.26 3.91 -2.04
C VAL A 356 -7.06 5.40 -2.25
N TYR A 357 -7.96 6.02 -3.01
CA TYR A 357 -8.03 7.48 -3.13
C TYR A 357 -9.05 8.01 -2.13
N TYR A 358 -8.61 8.93 -1.29
CA TYR A 358 -9.37 9.58 -0.24
C TYR A 358 -9.57 11.04 -0.65
N GLN A 359 -10.81 11.51 -0.61
CA GLN A 359 -11.09 12.93 -0.77
C GLN A 359 -10.91 13.61 0.59
N VAL A 360 -10.07 14.65 0.63
CA VAL A 360 -9.70 15.40 1.83
C VAL A 360 -10.02 16.87 1.59
N GLY A 361 -10.68 17.50 2.55
CA GLY A 361 -11.22 18.87 2.45
C GLY A 361 -12.74 18.89 2.33
N ASP A 362 -13.33 20.09 2.32
CA ASP A 362 -14.78 20.25 2.20
C ASP A 362 -15.27 19.76 0.82
N ASP A 363 -16.38 19.03 0.83
CA ASP A 363 -17.10 18.53 -0.34
C ASP A 363 -17.29 19.68 -1.36
N PRO A 364 -16.91 19.53 -2.65
CA PRO A 364 -17.29 20.51 -3.66
C PRO A 364 -18.80 20.42 -3.86
N SER A 365 -19.53 21.21 -3.07
CA SER A 365 -20.97 21.42 -3.15
C SER A 365 -21.44 21.79 -4.55
#